data_AF-A0A946QLD3-F1
#
_entry.id   AF-A0A946QLD3-F1
#
_cell.length_a   1.000
_cell.length_b   1.000
_cell.length_c   1.000
_cell.angle_alpha   90.00
_cell.angle_beta   90.00
_cell.angle_gamma   90.00
#
_symmetry.space_group_name_H-M   'P 1'
#
loop_
_entity.id
_entity.type
_entity.pdbx_description
1 polymer ?
#
loop_
_entity_poly.entity_id
_entity_poly.type
_entity_poly.pdbx_seq_one_letter_code
_entity_poly.pdbx_strand_id
1 'polypeptide(L)'
;MDTQTFITAVGELKGLTPEMVEHLTGLADTLTDEQRENAITELRDADEMIQKGKEEIEKVNEKGEEKLKQIEKEELPKLRKDAEDAEHSSDLGDAESKLNLS
;
A
#
# COMPACT_ATOMS: atom_id res chain seq x y z
N MET A 1 37.27 1.04 3.74
CA MET A 1 36.47 -0.21 3.68
C MET A 1 36.93 -1.04 2.48
N ASP A 2 37.26 -2.32 2.66
CA ASP A 2 37.68 -3.20 1.56
C ASP A 2 36.50 -3.63 0.66
N THR A 3 36.81 -4.10 -0.55
CA THR A 3 35.81 -4.53 -1.56
C THR A 3 34.83 -5.55 -1.01
N GLN A 4 35.30 -6.59 -0.30
CA GLN A 4 34.42 -7.68 0.13
C GLN A 4 33.46 -7.23 1.23
N THR A 5 33.93 -6.40 2.15
CA THR A 5 33.08 -5.75 3.16
C THR A 5 32.02 -4.87 2.51
N PHE A 6 32.38 -4.10 1.49
CA PHE A 6 31.43 -3.27 0.74
C PHE A 6 30.36 -4.10 0.02
N ILE A 7 30.75 -5.14 -0.72
CA ILE A 7 29.80 -6.01 -1.45
C ILE A 7 28.81 -6.66 -0.47
N THR A 8 29.32 -7.12 0.67
CA THR A 8 28.49 -7.70 1.74
C THR A 8 27.50 -6.67 2.27
N ALA A 9 27.97 -5.45 2.58
CA ALA A 9 27.11 -4.38 3.07
C ALA A 9 26.03 -3.97 2.06
N VAL A 10 26.35 -3.89 0.76
CA VAL A 10 25.34 -3.64 -0.29
C VAL A 10 24.29 -4.74 -0.33
N GLY A 11 24.68 -6.01 -0.19
CA GLY A 11 23.75 -7.14 -0.19
C GLY A 11 22.82 -7.20 1.02
N GLU A 12 23.14 -6.53 2.12
CA GLU A 12 22.31 -6.46 3.32
C GLU A 12 21.21 -5.39 3.24
N LEU A 13 21.29 -4.45 2.27
CA LEU A 13 20.32 -3.38 2.08
C LEU A 13 19.06 -3.89 1.37
N LYS A 14 17.96 -4.05 2.12
CA LYS A 14 16.70 -4.67 1.66
C LYS A 14 15.82 -3.74 0.79
N GLY A 15 16.15 -2.47 0.76
CA GLY A 15 15.51 -1.42 -0.01
C GLY A 15 15.99 -1.38 -1.46
N LEU A 16 17.17 -1.93 -1.76
CA LEU A 16 17.73 -1.95 -3.10
C LEU A 16 17.14 -3.08 -3.96
N THR A 17 17.03 -2.84 -5.26
CA THR A 17 16.65 -3.89 -6.21
C THR A 17 17.85 -4.78 -6.56
N PRO A 18 17.63 -6.00 -7.05
CA PRO A 18 18.73 -6.88 -7.47
C PRO A 18 19.67 -6.22 -8.49
N GLU A 19 19.15 -5.44 -9.43
CA GLU A 19 19.92 -4.74 -10.46
C GLU A 19 20.79 -3.63 -9.86
N MET A 20 20.29 -2.92 -8.83
CA MET A 20 21.09 -1.93 -8.10
C MET A 20 22.22 -2.59 -7.32
N VAL A 21 21.92 -3.72 -6.65
CA VAL A 21 22.93 -4.51 -5.93
C VAL A 21 24.02 -5.01 -6.88
N GLU A 22 23.64 -5.56 -8.03
CA GLU A 22 24.58 -6.01 -9.06
C GLU A 22 25.44 -4.86 -9.58
N HIS A 23 24.83 -3.72 -9.89
CA HIS A 23 25.54 -2.54 -10.37
C HIS A 23 26.57 -2.03 -9.35
N LEU A 24 26.16 -1.86 -8.09
CA LEU A 24 27.05 -1.40 -7.02
C LEU A 24 28.18 -2.41 -6.75
N THR A 25 27.87 -3.70 -6.77
CA THR A 25 28.86 -4.78 -6.65
C THR A 25 29.89 -4.72 -7.78
N GLY A 26 29.46 -4.46 -9.01
CA GLY A 26 30.34 -4.30 -10.18
C GLY A 26 31.26 -3.08 -10.11
N LEU A 27 30.84 -2.03 -9.38
CA LEU A 27 31.67 -0.86 -9.13
C LEU A 27 32.66 -1.05 -7.98
N ALA A 28 32.52 -2.10 -7.17
CA ALA A 28 33.21 -2.24 -5.90
C ALA A 28 34.74 -2.09 -6.04
N ASP A 29 35.38 -2.74 -7.01
CA ASP A 29 36.83 -2.65 -7.22
C ASP A 29 37.31 -1.33 -7.85
N THR A 30 36.41 -0.55 -8.42
CA THR A 30 36.73 0.76 -9.05
C THR A 30 36.74 1.91 -8.05
N LEU A 31 36.13 1.70 -6.88
CA LEU A 31 36.02 2.71 -5.82
C LEU A 31 37.21 2.65 -4.87
N THR A 32 37.55 3.79 -4.29
CA THR A 32 38.48 3.83 -3.15
C THR A 32 37.79 3.35 -1.87
N ASP A 33 38.59 3.01 -0.86
CA ASP A 33 38.11 2.64 0.46
C ASP A 33 37.18 3.68 1.10
N GLU A 34 37.49 4.97 0.91
CA GLU A 34 36.71 6.09 1.42
C GLU A 34 35.39 6.26 0.65
N GLN A 35 35.43 6.10 -0.68
CA GLN A 35 34.24 6.15 -1.52
C GLN A 35 33.27 5.01 -1.18
N ARG A 36 33.78 3.79 -0.94
CA ARG A 36 32.97 2.65 -0.50
C ARG A 36 32.27 2.94 0.82
N GLU A 37 32.99 3.53 1.79
CA GLU A 37 32.45 3.84 3.12
C GLU A 37 31.38 4.94 3.09
N ASN A 38 31.63 6.01 2.32
CA ASN A 38 30.65 7.08 2.11
C ASN A 38 29.40 6.55 1.38
N ALA A 39 29.59 5.75 0.33
CA ALA A 39 28.47 5.15 -0.41
C ALA A 39 27.59 4.28 0.49
N ILE A 40 28.16 3.43 1.34
CA ILE A 40 27.37 2.62 2.29
C ILE A 40 26.61 3.49 3.29
N THR A 41 27.21 4.57 3.76
CA THR A 41 26.55 5.50 4.69
C THR A 41 25.32 6.13 4.04
N GLU A 42 25.47 6.68 2.83
CA GLU A 42 24.36 7.28 2.10
C GLU A 42 23.27 6.25 1.72
N LEU A 43 23.69 5.05 1.30
CA LEU A 43 22.76 3.99 0.93
C LEU A 43 21.97 3.46 2.13
N ARG A 44 22.53 3.45 3.34
CA ARG A 44 21.81 3.07 4.57
C ARG A 44 20.69 4.04 4.90
N ASP A 45 20.94 5.34 4.80
CA ASP A 45 19.90 6.34 5.03
C ASP A 45 18.75 6.18 4.03
N ALA A 46 19.08 5.97 2.75
CA ALA A 46 18.08 5.70 1.71
C ALA A 46 17.32 4.39 1.96
N ASP A 47 18.01 3.32 2.37
CA ASP A 47 17.41 2.02 2.72
C ASP A 47 16.37 2.16 3.84
N GLU A 48 16.70 2.88 4.92
CA GLU A 48 15.77 3.14 6.02
C GLU A 48 14.54 3.92 5.56
N MET A 49 14.71 4.93 4.70
CA MET A 49 13.59 5.69 4.16
C MET A 49 12.68 4.82 3.28
N ILE A 50 13.26 3.95 2.44
CA ILE A 50 12.50 3.01 1.61
C ILE A 50 11.75 2.00 2.48
N GLN A 51 12.38 1.44 3.51
CA GLN A 51 11.73 0.49 4.40
C GLN A 51 10.55 1.14 5.16
N LYS A 52 10.74 2.34 5.73
CA LYS A 52 9.65 3.09 6.37
C LYS A 52 8.51 3.38 5.40
N GLY A 53 8.82 3.79 4.17
CA GLY A 53 7.81 4.02 3.13
C GLY A 53 7.02 2.75 2.79
N LYS A 54 7.67 1.58 2.70
CA LYS A 54 7.00 0.30 2.49
C LYS A 54 6.02 -0.02 3.62
N GLU A 55 6.43 0.14 4.88
CA GLU A 55 5.56 -0.08 6.04
C GLU A 55 4.34 0.85 6.05
N GLU A 56 4.51 2.12 5.67
CA GLU A 56 3.41 3.07 5.59
C GLU A 56 2.41 2.70 4.49
N ILE A 57 2.90 2.29 3.32
CA ILE A 57 2.05 1.81 2.22
C ILE A 57 1.25 0.58 2.66
N GLU A 58 1.90 -0.37 3.32
CA GLU A 58 1.24 -1.58 3.82
C GLU A 58 0.14 -1.24 4.82
N LYS A 59 0.40 -0.35 5.79
CA LYS A 59 -0.61 0.14 6.74
C LYS A 59 -1.77 0.86 6.06
N VAL A 60 -1.51 1.62 5.00
CA VAL A 60 -2.58 2.29 4.23
C VAL A 60 -3.43 1.27 3.49
N ASN A 61 -2.81 0.26 2.90
CA ASN A 61 -3.51 -0.83 2.21
C ASN A 61 -4.39 -1.63 3.18
N GLU A 62 -3.85 -2.04 4.33
CA GLU A 62 -4.62 -2.75 5.37
C GLU A 62 -5.85 -1.96 5.81
N LYS A 63 -5.68 -0.66 6.12
CA LYS A 63 -6.79 0.22 6.47
C LYS A 63 -7.80 0.38 5.34
N GLY A 64 -7.34 0.41 4.10
CA GLY A 64 -8.19 0.44 2.91
C GLY A 64 -9.05 -0.81 2.81
N GLU A 65 -8.45 -1.99 2.97
CA GLU A 65 -9.16 -3.27 2.96
C GLU A 65 -10.17 -3.40 4.10
N GLU A 66 -9.83 -2.95 5.30
CA GLU A 66 -10.76 -2.93 6.43
C GLU A 66 -11.98 -2.04 6.15
N LYS A 67 -11.77 -0.84 5.60
CA LYS A 67 -12.86 0.06 5.20
C LYS A 67 -13.73 -0.54 4.11
N LEU A 68 -13.12 -1.18 3.10
CA LEU A 68 -13.88 -1.86 2.04
C LEU A 68 -14.75 -2.97 2.63
N LYS A 69 -14.21 -3.80 3.52
CA LYS A 69 -14.98 -4.84 4.22
C LYS A 69 -16.13 -4.25 5.04
N GLN A 70 -15.91 -3.11 5.69
CA GLN A 70 -16.97 -2.41 6.43
C GLN A 70 -18.08 -1.94 5.49
N ILE A 71 -17.73 -1.30 4.37
CA ILE A 71 -18.70 -0.84 3.37
C ILE A 71 -19.50 -2.02 2.83
N GLU A 72 -18.85 -3.13 2.50
CA GLU A 72 -19.50 -4.33 1.97
C GLU A 72 -20.47 -4.98 2.95
N LYS A 73 -20.11 -5.03 4.24
CA LYS A 73 -20.88 -5.77 5.26
C LYS A 73 -21.93 -4.94 5.97
N GLU A 74 -21.71 -3.64 6.11
CA GLU A 74 -22.56 -2.78 6.95
C GLU A 74 -23.33 -1.76 6.10
N GLU A 75 -22.63 -1.02 5.24
CA GLU A 75 -23.23 0.13 4.56
C GLU A 75 -24.02 -0.27 3.32
N LEU A 76 -23.51 -1.19 2.48
CA LEU A 76 -24.22 -1.66 1.30
C LEU A 76 -25.55 -2.35 1.64
N PRO A 77 -25.64 -3.24 2.65
CA PRO A 77 -26.92 -3.85 3.03
C PRO A 77 -27.94 -2.82 3.54
N LYS A 78 -27.50 -1.81 4.30
CA LYS A 78 -28.39 -0.72 4.75
C LYS A 78 -28.95 0.04 3.55
N LEU A 79 -28.09 0.46 2.62
CA LEU A 79 -28.52 1.17 1.41
C LEU A 79 -29.50 0.36 0.56
N ARG A 80 -29.29 -0.97 0.43
CA ARG A 80 -30.23 -1.84 -0.28
C ARG A 80 -31.58 -1.89 0.41
N LYS A 81 -31.58 -2.07 1.73
CA LYS A 81 -32.82 -2.09 2.51
C LYS A 81 -33.56 -0.76 2.42
N ASP A 82 -32.86 0.36 2.55
CA ASP A 82 -33.47 1.69 2.46
C ASP A 82 -34.10 1.92 1.07
N ALA A 83 -33.48 1.39 0.00
CA ALA A 83 -34.04 1.45 -1.34
C ALA A 83 -35.29 0.57 -1.50
N GLU A 84 -35.26 -0.67 -0.97
CA GLU A 84 -36.41 -1.58 -0.97
C GLU A 84 -37.60 -1.00 -0.17
N ASP A 85 -37.34 -0.47 1.02
CA ASP A 85 -38.37 0.14 1.88
C ASP A 85 -39.01 1.38 1.22
N ALA A 86 -38.22 2.18 0.50
CA ALA A 86 -38.72 3.34 -0.24
C ALA A 86 -39.60 2.94 -1.44
N GLU A 87 -39.22 1.90 -2.18
CA GLU A 87 -40.01 1.35 -3.30
C GLU A 87 -41.35 0.80 -2.79
N HIS A 88 -41.33 0.01 -1.73
CA HIS A 88 -42.56 -0.53 -1.13
C HIS A 88 -43.51 0.54 -0.59
N SER A 89 -42.98 1.61 0.02
CA SER A 89 -43.80 2.73 0.49
C SER A 89 -44.51 3.45 -0.67
N SER A 90 -43.80 3.64 -1.80
CA SER A 90 -44.37 4.24 -3.01
C SER A 90 -45.47 3.36 -3.60
N ASP A 91 -45.24 2.06 -3.73
CA ASP A 91 -46.20 1.10 -4.28
C ASP A 91 -47.50 1.06 -3.48
N LEU A 92 -47.41 1.13 -2.14
CA LEU A 92 -48.56 1.20 -1.25
C LEU A 92 -49.36 2.50 -1.45
N GLY A 93 -48.69 3.65 -1.54
CA GLY A 93 -49.35 4.93 -1.80
C GLY A 93 -50.09 4.97 -3.15
N ASP A 94 -49.50 4.36 -4.17
CA ASP A 94 -50.13 4.21 -5.49
C ASP A 94 -51.34 3.27 -5.46
N ALA A 95 -51.26 2.17 -4.70
CA ALA A 95 -52.36 1.23 -4.52
C ALA A 95 -53.54 1.85 -3.76
N GLU A 96 -53.28 2.58 -2.66
CA GLU A 96 -54.29 3.29 -1.88
C GLU A 96 -54.99 4.37 -2.71
N SER A 97 -54.22 5.11 -3.52
CA SER A 97 -54.77 6.12 -4.43
C SER A 97 -55.72 5.51 -5.45
N LYS A 98 -55.39 4.34 -6.00
CA LYS A 98 -56.25 3.61 -6.96
C LYS A 98 -57.52 3.06 -6.30
N LEU A 99 -57.46 2.63 -5.04
CA LEU A 99 -58.62 2.12 -4.31
C LEU A 99 -59.60 3.23 -3.88
N ASN A 100 -59.11 4.41 -3.51
CA ASN A 100 -59.95 5.56 -3.14
C ASN A 100 -60.59 6.29 -4.33
N LEU A 101 -60.16 5.98 -5.56
CA LEU A 101 -60.71 6.51 -6.81
C LEU A 101 -61.68 5.53 -7.51
N SER A 102 -61.94 4.36 -6.92
CA SER A 102 -62.93 3.35 -7.37
C SER A 102 -64.19 3.37 -6.51
#